data_AF-A0A379LWV0-F1
#
_entry.id   AF-A0A379LWV0-F1
#
_cell.length_a   1.000
_cell.length_b   1.000
_cell.length_c   1.000
_cell.angle_alpha   90.00
_cell.angle_beta   90.00
_cell.angle_gamma   90.00
#
_symmetry.space_group_name_H-M   'P 1'
#
loop_
_entity.id
_entity.type
_entity.pdbx_description
1 polymer ?
#
loop_
_entity_poly.entity_id
_entity_poly.type
_entity_poly.pdbx_seq_one_letter_code
_entity_poly.pdbx_strand_id
1 'polypeptide(L)'
;MADFERDRALMIRLWRMWGSRAADLSDQQWTTDTRLPGWTVRDLYVHITPSVMIDMLATPTADGAAKVTSAAEMLRVFNADPTVAELRHGQMAEMVRQLAVDADRATMATRFVSEFPAAFERLTGLNRATVIPHPFLDSVALGAFIDVAILETTIHWLDVADAVGGPPPESMALERTRDILAAVPDPLTFVEAASGRSDPAILPVMR
;
A
#
# COMPACT_ATOMS: atom_id res chain seq x y z
N MET A 1 -0.72 -21.40 5.99
CA MET A 1 -1.47 -20.83 7.13
C MET A 1 -0.58 -19.99 8.03
N ALA A 2 0.55 -20.50 8.55
CA ALA A 2 1.45 -19.72 9.40
C ALA A 2 1.95 -18.40 8.75
N ASP A 3 2.31 -18.44 7.46
CA ASP A 3 2.78 -17.25 6.75
C ASP A 3 1.68 -16.18 6.60
N PHE A 4 0.44 -16.61 6.31
CA PHE A 4 -0.69 -15.69 6.18
C PHE A 4 -1.03 -15.01 7.51
N GLU A 5 -1.01 -15.74 8.62
CA GLU A 5 -1.21 -15.14 9.95
C GLU A 5 -0.10 -14.15 10.30
N ARG A 6 1.14 -14.42 9.87
CA ARG A 6 2.27 -13.49 10.04
C ARG A 6 2.05 -12.20 9.24
N ASP A 7 1.58 -12.29 8.00
CA ASP A 7 1.28 -11.14 7.14
C ASP A 7 0.11 -10.32 7.71
N ARG A 8 -0.96 -10.99 8.14
CA ARG A 8 -2.12 -10.37 8.81
C ARG A 8 -1.70 -9.63 10.07
N ALA A 9 -0.87 -10.25 10.90
CA ALA A 9 -0.33 -9.63 12.11
C ALA A 9 0.57 -8.41 11.81
N LEU A 10 1.38 -8.47 10.75
CA LEU A 10 2.20 -7.33 10.32
C LEU A 10 1.31 -6.15 9.89
N MET A 11 0.31 -6.39 9.04
CA MET A 11 -0.59 -5.33 8.58
C MET A 11 -1.31 -4.64 9.74
N ILE A 12 -1.82 -5.42 10.72
CA ILE A 12 -2.45 -4.87 11.93
C ILE A 12 -1.48 -3.99 12.73
N ARG A 13 -0.20 -4.38 12.86
CA ARG A 13 0.81 -3.55 13.54
C ARG A 13 1.09 -2.27 12.79
N LEU A 14 1.26 -2.33 11.47
CA LEU A 14 1.49 -1.16 10.63
C LEU A 14 0.33 -0.18 10.71
N TRP A 15 -0.91 -0.66 10.67
CA TRP A 15 -2.07 0.22 10.85
C TRP A 15 -2.16 0.85 12.23
N ARG A 16 -1.86 0.10 13.30
CA ARG A 16 -1.78 0.70 14.65
C ARG A 16 -0.70 1.77 14.73
N MET A 17 0.44 1.59 14.05
CA MET A 17 1.49 2.60 13.94
C MET A 17 0.97 3.87 13.24
N TRP A 18 0.25 3.73 12.12
CA TRP A 18 -0.42 4.85 11.44
C TRP A 18 -1.45 5.55 12.33
N GLY A 19 -2.32 4.79 13.01
CA GLY A 19 -3.34 5.35 13.89
C GLY A 19 -2.75 6.10 15.09
N SER A 20 -1.72 5.54 15.73
CA SER A 20 -0.98 6.21 16.81
C SER A 20 -0.35 7.51 16.31
N ARG A 21 0.25 7.48 15.12
CA ARG A 21 0.89 8.67 14.56
C ARG A 21 -0.12 9.74 14.22
N ALA A 22 -1.26 9.41 13.61
CA ALA A 22 -2.34 10.37 13.40
C ALA A 22 -2.73 11.06 14.70
N ALA A 23 -2.90 10.34 15.80
CA ALA A 23 -3.27 10.95 17.08
C ALA A 23 -2.26 12.01 17.56
N ASP A 24 -0.97 11.82 17.26
CA ASP A 24 0.15 12.66 17.75
C ASP A 24 0.49 13.85 16.84
N LEU A 25 0.03 13.89 15.59
CA LEU A 25 0.35 15.00 14.69
C LEU A 25 -0.36 16.28 15.16
N SER A 26 0.29 17.44 14.97
CA SER A 26 -0.38 18.73 15.11
C SER A 26 -1.25 19.04 13.88
N ASP A 27 -2.11 20.06 13.98
CA ASP A 27 -2.92 20.52 12.84
C ASP A 27 -2.04 21.04 11.71
N GLN A 28 -0.94 21.70 12.04
CA GLN A 28 0.06 22.14 11.06
C GLN A 28 0.72 20.95 10.34
N GLN A 29 1.12 19.92 11.11
CA GLN A 29 1.72 18.71 10.54
C GLN A 29 0.71 17.94 9.67
N TRP A 30 -0.57 17.93 10.04
CA TRP A 30 -1.63 17.27 9.28
C TRP A 30 -1.78 17.83 7.86
N THR A 31 -1.60 19.14 7.69
CA THR A 31 -1.69 19.82 6.40
C THR A 31 -0.34 20.13 5.77
N THR A 32 0.76 19.56 6.29
CA THR A 32 2.10 19.79 5.73
C THR A 32 2.25 19.05 4.41
N ASP A 33 2.85 19.71 3.42
CA ASP A 33 3.18 19.12 2.12
C ASP A 33 4.19 17.98 2.28
N THR A 34 4.01 16.95 1.47
CA THR A 34 4.92 15.79 1.40
C THR A 34 5.81 15.92 0.17
N ARG A 35 6.76 15.00 0.01
CA ARG A 35 7.57 14.90 -1.22
C ARG A 35 6.78 14.43 -2.46
N LEU A 36 5.53 13.99 -2.27
CA LEU A 36 4.61 13.70 -3.38
C LEU A 36 3.95 15.00 -3.86
N PRO A 37 4.13 15.41 -5.13
CA PRO A 37 3.67 16.73 -5.59
C PRO A 37 2.16 16.94 -5.42
N GLY A 38 1.80 17.95 -4.63
CA GLY A 38 0.40 18.32 -4.37
C GLY A 38 -0.31 17.44 -3.33
N TRP A 39 0.44 16.66 -2.56
CA TRP A 39 -0.08 15.83 -1.47
C TRP A 39 0.38 16.37 -0.13
N THR A 40 -0.57 16.55 0.77
CA THR A 40 -0.35 16.80 2.19
C THR A 40 -0.30 15.48 2.98
N VAL A 41 0.17 15.53 4.22
CA VAL A 41 0.12 14.37 5.13
C VAL A 41 -1.31 13.81 5.22
N ARG A 42 -2.32 14.67 5.36
CA ARG A 42 -3.74 14.28 5.34
C ARG A 42 -4.12 13.46 4.10
N ASP A 43 -3.66 13.88 2.92
CA ASP A 43 -3.98 13.18 1.67
C ASP A 43 -3.40 11.75 1.68
N LEU A 44 -2.18 11.56 2.21
CA LEU A 44 -1.60 10.22 2.38
C LEU A 44 -2.41 9.35 3.34
N TYR A 45 -2.84 9.90 4.47
CA TYR A 45 -3.70 9.17 5.41
C TYR A 45 -5.02 8.73 4.76
N VAL A 46 -5.60 9.56 3.88
CA VAL A 46 -6.81 9.19 3.15
C VAL A 46 -6.53 8.12 2.10
N HIS A 47 -5.43 8.26 1.36
CA HIS A 47 -5.03 7.31 0.32
C HIS A 47 -4.79 5.91 0.86
N ILE A 48 -4.09 5.77 1.99
CA ILE A 48 -3.80 4.48 2.60
C ILE A 48 -4.96 3.93 3.47
N THR A 49 -6.10 4.62 3.53
CA THR A 49 -7.35 4.14 4.16
C THR A 49 -8.52 3.96 3.19
N PRO A 50 -8.32 3.41 1.98
CA PRO A 50 -9.38 3.44 0.99
C PRO A 50 -10.45 2.42 1.39
N SER A 51 -11.71 2.86 1.47
CA SER A 51 -12.87 2.00 1.78
C SER A 51 -12.94 0.78 0.86
N VAL A 52 -12.49 0.94 -0.40
CA VAL A 52 -12.37 -0.14 -1.39
C VAL A 52 -11.56 -1.34 -0.89
N MET A 53 -10.55 -1.11 -0.04
CA MET A 53 -9.75 -2.20 0.53
C MET A 53 -10.59 -3.04 1.50
N ILE A 54 -11.43 -2.41 2.31
CA ILE A 54 -12.34 -3.14 3.21
C ILE A 54 -13.39 -3.90 2.38
N ASP A 55 -13.94 -3.28 1.35
CA ASP A 55 -14.98 -3.88 0.50
C ASP A 55 -14.47 -5.12 -0.25
N MET A 56 -13.25 -5.05 -0.80
CA MET A 56 -12.59 -6.19 -1.46
C MET A 56 -12.39 -7.36 -0.48
N LEU A 57 -12.06 -7.07 0.77
CA LEU A 57 -11.83 -8.06 1.82
C LEU A 57 -13.13 -8.65 2.40
N ALA A 58 -14.27 -7.98 2.21
CA ALA A 58 -15.58 -8.47 2.63
C ALA A 58 -16.14 -9.57 1.70
N THR A 59 -15.58 -9.73 0.51
CA THR A 59 -16.10 -10.65 -0.53
C THR A 59 -15.03 -11.61 -1.07
N PRO A 60 -14.36 -12.42 -0.23
CA PRO A 60 -13.43 -13.43 -0.71
C PRO A 60 -14.17 -14.49 -1.53
N THR A 61 -13.71 -14.75 -2.75
CA THR A 61 -14.28 -15.78 -3.60
C THR A 61 -13.46 -17.07 -3.47
N ALA A 62 -14.13 -18.20 -3.27
CA ALA A 62 -13.46 -19.49 -3.09
C ALA A 62 -13.20 -20.22 -4.42
N ASP A 63 -13.79 -19.75 -5.53
CA ASP A 63 -13.81 -20.51 -6.79
C ASP A 63 -12.82 -19.96 -7.82
N GLY A 64 -12.00 -20.87 -8.37
CA GLY A 64 -11.07 -20.59 -9.46
C GLY A 64 -9.64 -20.23 -9.03
N ALA A 65 -8.80 -19.95 -10.02
CA ALA A 65 -7.45 -19.44 -9.81
C ALA A 65 -7.44 -17.92 -10.00
N ALA A 66 -6.74 -17.21 -9.12
CA ALA A 66 -6.52 -15.78 -9.30
C ALA A 66 -5.76 -15.50 -10.60
N LYS A 67 -6.14 -14.43 -11.32
CA LYS A 67 -5.42 -14.03 -12.54
C LYS A 67 -4.02 -13.51 -12.26
N VAL A 68 -3.85 -12.82 -11.14
CA VAL A 68 -2.56 -12.26 -10.70
C VAL A 68 -2.24 -12.82 -9.31
N THR A 69 -1.03 -13.35 -9.15
CA THR A 69 -0.68 -14.13 -7.95
C THR A 69 0.48 -13.55 -7.14
N SER A 70 1.08 -12.45 -7.61
CA SER A 70 2.18 -11.78 -6.91
C SER A 70 2.06 -10.25 -6.95
N ALA A 71 2.55 -9.58 -5.90
CA ALA A 71 2.60 -8.12 -5.85
C ALA A 71 3.48 -7.54 -6.98
N ALA A 72 4.60 -8.20 -7.30
CA ALA A 72 5.47 -7.78 -8.39
C ALA A 72 4.74 -7.77 -9.74
N GLU A 73 3.92 -8.79 -10.01
CA GLU A 73 3.06 -8.84 -11.20
C GLU A 73 2.02 -7.71 -11.19
N MET A 74 1.36 -7.44 -10.05
CA MET A 74 0.45 -6.28 -9.93
C MET A 74 1.15 -4.97 -10.30
N LEU A 75 2.34 -4.73 -9.73
CA LEU A 75 3.11 -3.51 -9.99
C LEU A 75 3.56 -3.40 -11.44
N ARG A 76 3.96 -4.51 -12.08
CA ARG A 76 4.25 -4.52 -13.53
C ARG A 76 3.04 -4.11 -14.34
N VAL A 77 1.85 -4.64 -14.03
CA VAL A 77 0.62 -4.29 -14.77
C VAL A 77 0.26 -2.81 -14.56
N PHE A 78 0.39 -2.29 -13.35
CA PHE A 78 0.11 -0.88 -13.08
C PHE A 78 1.09 0.08 -13.76
N ASN A 79 2.35 -0.34 -13.93
CA ASN A 79 3.44 0.45 -14.53
C ASN A 79 3.73 0.12 -16.00
N ALA A 80 2.94 -0.76 -16.65
CA ALA A 80 3.24 -1.27 -17.99
C ALA A 80 3.27 -0.17 -19.07
N ASP A 81 2.39 0.82 -18.95
CA ASP A 81 2.36 2.01 -19.82
C ASP A 81 2.52 3.26 -18.95
N PRO A 82 3.67 3.96 -19.02
CA PRO A 82 3.93 5.15 -18.22
C PRO A 82 2.91 6.27 -18.42
N THR A 83 2.34 6.42 -19.63
CA THR A 83 1.35 7.47 -19.94
C THR A 83 0.03 7.16 -19.25
N VAL A 84 -0.40 5.89 -19.32
CA VAL A 84 -1.62 5.43 -18.65
C VAL A 84 -1.45 5.44 -17.13
N ALA A 85 -0.26 5.04 -16.64
CA ALA A 85 0.07 5.11 -15.22
C ALA A 85 0.02 6.54 -14.70
N GLU A 86 0.62 7.49 -15.42
CA GLU A 86 0.58 8.92 -15.06
C GLU A 86 -0.86 9.46 -14.98
N LEU A 87 -1.69 9.13 -15.97
CA LEU A 87 -3.10 9.52 -15.96
C LEU A 87 -3.84 8.95 -14.74
N ARG A 88 -3.61 7.67 -14.40
CA ARG A 88 -4.21 7.01 -13.23
C ARG A 88 -3.74 7.63 -11.93
N HIS A 89 -2.45 7.94 -11.80
CA HIS A 89 -1.92 8.65 -10.63
C HIS A 89 -2.59 10.02 -10.47
N GLY A 90 -2.78 10.77 -11.57
CA GLY A 90 -3.50 12.05 -11.53
C GLY A 90 -4.95 11.91 -11.08
N GLN A 91 -5.67 10.90 -11.59
CA GLN A 91 -7.05 10.60 -11.18
C GLN A 91 -7.14 10.18 -9.71
N MET A 92 -6.21 9.34 -9.24
CA MET A 92 -6.12 8.94 -7.84
C MET A 92 -5.87 10.14 -6.94
N ALA A 93 -4.91 11.00 -7.28
CA ALA A 93 -4.58 12.19 -6.52
C ALA A 93 -5.78 13.16 -6.42
N GLU A 94 -6.53 13.33 -7.51
CA GLU A 94 -7.76 14.15 -7.48
C GLU A 94 -8.85 13.53 -6.60
N MET A 95 -9.11 12.24 -6.72
CA MET A 95 -10.07 11.54 -5.88
C MET A 95 -9.68 11.62 -4.39
N VAL A 96 -8.41 11.42 -4.06
CA VAL A 96 -7.90 11.50 -2.69
C VAL A 96 -8.08 12.92 -2.13
N ARG A 97 -7.73 13.97 -2.88
CA ARG A 97 -7.93 15.35 -2.45
C ARG A 97 -9.40 15.65 -2.14
N GLN A 98 -10.32 15.15 -2.96
CA GLN A 98 -11.75 15.31 -2.73
C GLN A 98 -12.20 14.61 -1.44
N LEU A 99 -11.73 13.38 -1.21
CA LEU A 99 -12.02 12.63 0.02
C LEU A 99 -11.35 13.24 1.26
N ALA A 100 -10.23 13.96 1.08
CA ALA A 100 -9.46 14.56 2.16
C ALA A 100 -9.99 15.90 2.66
N VAL A 101 -10.91 16.55 1.93
CA VAL A 101 -11.48 17.86 2.34
C VAL A 101 -12.00 17.81 3.78
N ASP A 102 -12.78 16.78 4.10
CA ASP A 102 -13.44 16.61 5.39
C ASP A 102 -12.75 15.54 6.28
N ALA A 103 -11.57 15.08 5.89
CA ALA A 103 -10.83 14.06 6.64
C ALA A 103 -10.21 14.65 7.90
N ASP A 104 -10.86 14.40 9.04
CA ASP A 104 -10.35 14.75 10.34
C ASP A 104 -9.40 13.66 10.90
N ARG A 105 -8.41 14.13 11.66
CA ARG A 105 -7.32 13.32 12.17
C ARG A 105 -7.78 12.27 13.20
N ALA A 106 -8.79 12.59 14.01
CA ALA A 106 -9.28 11.71 15.06
C ALA A 106 -10.08 10.53 14.46
N THR A 107 -10.88 10.80 13.43
CA THR A 107 -11.57 9.78 12.64
C THR A 107 -10.55 8.89 11.96
N MET A 108 -9.53 9.45 11.28
CA MET A 108 -8.49 8.63 10.65
C MET A 108 -7.78 7.72 11.66
N ALA A 109 -7.39 8.26 12.83
CA ALA A 109 -6.80 7.46 13.90
C ALA A 109 -7.70 6.30 14.35
N THR A 110 -9.01 6.56 14.49
CA THR A 110 -10.00 5.54 14.89
C THR A 110 -10.12 4.43 13.85
N ARG A 111 -10.16 4.78 12.56
CA ARG A 111 -10.22 3.79 11.46
C ARG A 111 -9.02 2.85 11.51
N PHE A 112 -7.81 3.40 11.68
CA PHE A 112 -6.58 2.62 11.78
C PHE A 112 -6.49 1.71 13.00
N VAL A 113 -6.93 2.19 14.16
CA VAL A 113 -6.80 1.43 15.41
C VAL A 113 -7.89 0.37 15.55
N SER A 114 -9.07 0.59 14.96
CA SER A 114 -10.25 -0.25 15.20
C SER A 114 -10.83 -0.88 13.94
N GLU A 115 -11.27 -0.08 12.97
CA GLU A 115 -12.05 -0.58 11.83
C GLU A 115 -11.24 -1.52 10.93
N PHE A 116 -10.02 -1.12 10.58
CA PHE A 116 -9.14 -1.90 9.71
C PHE A 116 -8.69 -3.21 10.37
N PRO A 117 -8.19 -3.22 11.62
CA PRO A 117 -7.94 -4.47 12.34
C PRO A 117 -9.16 -5.39 12.42
N ALA A 118 -10.35 -4.86 12.70
CA ALA A 118 -11.58 -5.65 12.74
C ALA A 118 -11.95 -6.24 11.37
N ALA A 119 -11.69 -5.52 10.27
CA ALA A 119 -11.85 -6.07 8.92
C ALA A 119 -10.88 -7.23 8.66
N PHE A 120 -9.63 -7.12 9.12
CA PHE A 120 -8.63 -8.19 8.98
C PHE A 120 -8.91 -9.40 9.88
N GLU A 121 -9.56 -9.22 11.02
CA GLU A 121 -10.02 -10.35 11.85
C GLU A 121 -11.06 -11.23 11.12
N ARG A 122 -11.86 -10.66 10.21
CA ARG A 122 -12.81 -11.41 9.37
C ARG A 122 -12.13 -12.32 8.35
N LEU A 123 -10.83 -12.12 8.10
CA LEU A 123 -10.04 -12.96 7.20
C LEU A 123 -9.54 -14.26 7.86
N THR A 124 -9.94 -14.53 9.10
CA THR A 124 -9.58 -15.75 9.82
C THR A 124 -10.00 -16.99 9.02
N GLY A 125 -9.07 -17.93 8.84
CA GLY A 125 -9.31 -19.17 8.07
C GLY A 125 -9.04 -19.06 6.57
N LEU A 126 -8.78 -17.85 6.04
CA LEU A 126 -8.29 -17.66 4.69
C LEU A 126 -6.79 -17.96 4.58
N ASN A 127 -6.27 -18.00 3.35
CA ASN A 127 -4.85 -18.19 3.10
C ASN A 127 -4.37 -17.30 1.94
N ARG A 128 -3.06 -17.26 1.71
CA ARG A 128 -2.45 -16.41 0.67
C ARG A 128 -2.97 -16.69 -0.75
N ALA A 129 -3.45 -17.91 -1.02
CA ALA A 129 -3.99 -18.30 -2.32
C ALA A 129 -5.50 -18.04 -2.48
N THR A 130 -6.19 -17.58 -1.41
CA THR A 130 -7.60 -17.17 -1.51
C THR A 130 -7.76 -16.12 -2.59
N VAL A 131 -8.77 -16.27 -3.44
CA VAL A 131 -9.04 -15.35 -4.55
C VAL A 131 -9.91 -14.20 -4.04
N ILE A 132 -9.58 -12.98 -4.44
CA ILE A 132 -10.41 -11.80 -4.19
C ILE A 132 -10.65 -11.05 -5.51
N PRO A 133 -11.82 -10.41 -5.68
CA PRO A 133 -12.08 -9.57 -6.84
C PRO A 133 -11.17 -8.34 -6.83
N HIS A 134 -10.71 -7.90 -8.00
CA HIS A 134 -9.91 -6.69 -8.15
C HIS A 134 -10.43 -5.83 -9.30
N PRO A 135 -10.75 -4.54 -9.09
CA PRO A 135 -11.45 -3.71 -10.07
C PRO A 135 -10.72 -3.57 -11.41
N PHE A 136 -9.38 -3.64 -11.39
CA PHE A 136 -8.55 -3.49 -12.60
C PHE A 136 -7.94 -4.80 -13.12
N LEU A 137 -7.85 -5.82 -12.26
CA LEU A 137 -7.11 -7.06 -12.55
C LEU A 137 -8.05 -8.26 -12.63
N ASP A 138 -9.36 -8.02 -12.50
CA ASP A 138 -10.44 -9.00 -12.37
C ASP A 138 -10.35 -9.79 -11.05
N SER A 139 -9.25 -10.52 -10.84
CA SER A 139 -8.99 -11.23 -9.58
C SER A 139 -7.52 -11.30 -9.23
N VAL A 140 -7.23 -11.23 -7.93
CA VAL A 140 -5.88 -11.35 -7.36
C VAL A 140 -5.86 -12.38 -6.23
N ALA A 141 -4.69 -12.96 -5.98
CA ALA A 141 -4.46 -13.75 -4.78
C ALA A 141 -4.38 -12.81 -3.56
N LEU A 142 -5.03 -13.19 -2.45
CA LEU A 142 -5.06 -12.40 -1.23
C LEU A 142 -3.66 -12.08 -0.69
N GLY A 143 -2.71 -13.02 -0.82
CA GLY A 143 -1.31 -12.78 -0.45
C GLY A 143 -0.65 -11.68 -1.29
N ALA A 144 -0.91 -11.64 -2.59
CA ALA A 144 -0.40 -10.58 -3.47
C ALA A 144 -0.97 -9.21 -3.09
N PHE A 145 -2.26 -9.17 -2.77
CA PHE A 145 -2.92 -7.95 -2.33
C PHE A 145 -2.35 -7.42 -1.00
N ILE A 146 -2.17 -8.30 -0.01
CA ILE A 146 -1.58 -7.90 1.28
C ILE A 146 -0.11 -7.45 1.10
N ASP A 147 0.65 -8.09 0.22
CA ASP A 147 2.02 -7.69 -0.09
C ASP A 147 2.07 -6.26 -0.68
N VAL A 148 1.17 -5.92 -1.61
CA VAL A 148 1.04 -4.54 -2.12
C VAL A 148 0.62 -3.60 -1.00
N ALA A 149 -0.36 -3.95 -0.18
CA ALA A 149 -0.80 -3.10 0.94
C ALA A 149 0.33 -2.81 1.93
N ILE A 150 1.17 -3.80 2.26
CA ILE A 150 2.36 -3.61 3.09
C ILE A 150 3.35 -2.66 2.39
N LEU A 151 3.58 -2.85 1.10
CA LEU A 151 4.47 -1.99 0.32
C LEU A 151 4.01 -0.53 0.31
N GLU A 152 2.75 -0.27 -0.04
CA GLU A 152 2.15 1.07 -0.09
C GLU A 152 2.22 1.73 1.30
N THR A 153 1.80 1.00 2.34
CA THR A 153 1.83 1.48 3.73
C THR A 153 3.24 1.85 4.19
N THR A 154 4.24 1.11 3.70
CA THR A 154 5.65 1.33 4.07
C THR A 154 6.26 2.51 3.32
N ILE A 155 6.01 2.61 2.01
CA ILE A 155 6.52 3.72 1.19
C ILE A 155 5.91 5.04 1.63
N HIS A 156 4.58 5.09 1.82
CA HIS A 156 3.92 6.31 2.25
C HIS A 156 4.18 6.69 3.70
N TRP A 157 4.60 5.73 4.53
CA TRP A 157 5.12 6.06 5.86
C TRP A 157 6.42 6.85 5.76
N LEU A 158 7.29 6.50 4.79
CA LEU A 158 8.52 7.27 4.54
C LEU A 158 8.19 8.69 4.06
N ASP A 159 7.14 8.87 3.26
CA ASP A 159 6.69 10.20 2.81
C ASP A 159 6.21 11.06 3.99
N VAL A 160 5.46 10.47 4.93
CA VAL A 160 5.05 11.16 6.17
C VAL A 160 6.25 11.46 7.06
N ALA A 161 7.17 10.50 7.24
CA ALA A 161 8.35 10.67 8.08
C ALA A 161 9.29 11.77 7.52
N ASP A 162 9.39 11.90 6.20
CA ASP A 162 10.14 12.97 5.54
C ASP A 162 9.49 14.34 5.78
N ALA A 163 8.17 14.44 5.65
CA ALA A 163 7.43 15.70 5.78
C ALA A 163 7.41 16.25 7.22
N VAL A 164 7.23 15.38 8.22
CA VAL A 164 6.95 15.81 9.61
C VAL A 164 7.80 15.10 10.67
N GLY A 165 8.84 14.38 10.24
CA GLY A 165 9.67 13.53 11.10
C GLY A 165 8.94 12.26 11.54
N GLY A 166 9.65 11.37 12.21
CA GLY A 166 9.09 10.14 12.77
C GLY A 166 10.11 9.00 12.83
N PRO A 167 9.73 7.87 13.43
CA PRO A 167 10.57 6.68 13.42
C PRO A 167 10.61 6.06 12.01
N PRO A 168 11.66 5.29 11.69
CA PRO A 168 11.67 4.49 10.47
C PRO A 168 10.54 3.45 10.49
N PRO A 169 10.11 2.91 9.33
CA PRO A 169 9.15 1.82 9.29
C PRO A 169 9.66 0.56 10.00
N GLU A 170 8.74 -0.35 10.36
CA GLU A 170 9.08 -1.66 10.92
C GLU A 170 10.01 -2.43 9.97
N SER A 171 11.08 -3.03 10.50
CA SER A 171 12.12 -3.71 9.69
C SER A 171 11.55 -4.82 8.80
N MET A 172 10.57 -5.59 9.31
CA MET A 172 9.92 -6.64 8.51
C MET A 172 9.14 -6.06 7.31
N ALA A 173 8.57 -4.87 7.45
CA ALA A 173 7.88 -4.19 6.36
C ALA A 173 8.87 -3.67 5.31
N LEU A 174 9.99 -3.09 5.75
CA LEU A 174 11.08 -2.68 4.85
C LEU A 174 11.67 -3.85 4.06
N GLU A 175 11.91 -4.99 4.71
CA GLU A 175 12.41 -6.21 4.06
C GLU A 175 11.40 -6.72 3.02
N ARG A 176 10.10 -6.75 3.37
CA ARG A 176 9.04 -7.15 2.45
C ARG A 176 8.95 -6.21 1.24
N THR A 177 8.98 -4.90 1.47
CA THR A 177 8.99 -3.88 0.40
C THR A 177 10.20 -4.03 -0.51
N ARG A 178 11.40 -4.23 0.04
CA ARG A 178 12.62 -4.50 -0.74
C ARG A 178 12.44 -5.71 -1.66
N ASP A 179 11.96 -6.83 -1.11
CA ASP A 179 11.82 -8.08 -1.86
C ASP A 179 10.81 -7.94 -3.00
N ILE A 180 9.70 -7.23 -2.78
CA ILE A 180 8.71 -6.94 -3.82
C ILE A 180 9.33 -6.06 -4.91
N LEU A 181 9.97 -4.94 -4.54
CA LEU A 181 10.56 -4.01 -5.51
C LEU A 181 11.65 -4.68 -6.36
N ALA A 182 12.50 -5.52 -5.75
CA ALA A 182 13.52 -6.28 -6.47
C ALA A 182 12.94 -7.33 -7.42
N ALA A 183 11.72 -7.81 -7.15
CA ALA A 183 11.04 -8.78 -8.00
C ALA A 183 10.26 -8.16 -9.17
N VAL A 184 10.03 -6.83 -9.18
CA VAL A 184 9.33 -6.14 -10.29
C VAL A 184 10.12 -6.23 -11.61
N PRO A 185 11.38 -5.79 -11.70
CA PRO A 185 12.13 -5.80 -12.96
C PRO A 185 12.45 -7.21 -13.47
N ASP A 186 12.87 -7.28 -14.74
CA ASP A 186 13.54 -8.47 -15.27
C ASP A 186 14.82 -8.77 -14.45
N PRO A 187 15.10 -10.04 -14.08
CA PRO A 187 16.25 -10.36 -13.23
C PRO A 187 17.60 -9.94 -13.81
N LEU A 188 17.81 -10.09 -15.13
CA LEU A 188 19.06 -9.66 -15.76
C LEU A 188 19.19 -8.15 -15.70
N THR A 189 18.13 -7.42 -16.09
CA THR A 189 18.13 -5.96 -16.03
C THR A 189 18.34 -5.44 -14.60
N PHE A 190 17.72 -6.08 -13.60
CA PHE A 190 17.94 -5.75 -12.19
C PHE A 190 19.39 -5.92 -11.77
N VAL A 191 20.01 -7.06 -12.09
CA VAL A 191 21.40 -7.34 -11.73
C VAL A 191 22.35 -6.36 -12.43
N GLU A 192 22.13 -6.04 -13.71
CA GLU A 192 22.95 -5.06 -14.41
C GLU A 192 22.84 -3.67 -13.78
N ALA A 193 21.63 -3.19 -13.50
CA ALA A 193 21.41 -1.88 -12.88
C ALA A 193 21.96 -1.83 -11.45
N ALA A 194 21.62 -2.80 -10.60
CA ALA A 194 22.05 -2.86 -9.21
C ALA A 194 23.56 -3.03 -9.03
N SER A 195 24.26 -3.51 -10.06
CA SER A 195 25.72 -3.63 -10.08
C SER A 195 26.44 -2.49 -10.79
N GLY A 196 25.70 -1.44 -11.21
CA GLY A 196 26.27 -0.27 -11.88
C GLY A 196 26.74 -0.52 -13.31
N ARG A 197 26.26 -1.59 -13.95
CA ARG A 197 26.60 -1.95 -15.34
C ARG A 197 25.64 -1.32 -16.35
N SER A 198 24.49 -0.86 -15.88
CA SER A 198 23.52 -0.07 -16.64
C SER A 198 22.81 0.92 -15.71
N ASP A 199 22.14 1.94 -16.26
CA ASP A 199 21.34 2.92 -15.51
C ASP A 199 19.89 3.08 -16.01
N PRO A 200 19.15 2.00 -16.32
CA PRO A 200 17.74 2.10 -16.65
C PRO A 200 16.89 2.37 -15.39
N ALA A 201 15.83 3.17 -15.55
CA ALA A 201 14.78 3.27 -14.54
C ALA A 201 13.96 1.97 -14.51
N ILE A 202 14.28 1.08 -13.57
CA ILE A 202 13.75 -0.29 -13.52
C ILE A 202 12.75 -0.54 -12.39
N LEU A 203 12.68 0.38 -11.43
CA LEU A 203 11.76 0.27 -10.30
C LEU A 203 10.42 0.93 -10.66
N PRO A 204 9.30 0.42 -10.13
CA PRO A 204 8.00 1.02 -10.35
C PRO A 204 7.95 2.44 -9.77
N VAL A 205 7.13 3.30 -10.39
CA VAL A 205 6.82 4.62 -9.84
C VAL A 205 5.64 4.45 -8.89
N MET A 206 5.81 4.87 -7.64
CA MET A 206 4.79 4.84 -6.59
C MET A 206 4.46 6.28 -6.22
N ARG A 207 3.18 6.68 -6.23
CA ARG A 207 2.73 8.05 -5.98
C ARG A 207 1.42 8.10 -5.22
#